data_AF-A0A939JIK4-F1
#
_entry.id   AF-A0A939JIK4-F1
#
_cell.length_a   1.000
_cell.length_b   1.000
_cell.length_c   1.000
_cell.angle_alpha   90.00
_cell.angle_beta   90.00
_cell.angle_gamma   90.00
#
_symmetry.space_group_name_H-M   'P 1'
#
loop_
_entity.id
_entity.type
_entity.pdbx_description
1 polymer ?
#
loop_
_entity_poly.entity_id
_entity_poly.type
_entity_poly.pdbx_seq_one_letter_code
_entity_poly.pdbx_strand_id
1 'polypeptide(L)'
;AVAFSWVGRGPLMAARRSEEVLRAALGVPDRVPYAEKRAVRARLPGVEERAAEVVALHARAVGVTGWPESLERVECEVIDHARVFGLEGLAEARGVVSELVPGGVVAGRLVAAAGPDLHLEGADGGVVVLDTRLMRGWGVERAVGEVSVPVRGVVVPDVQDGLF
;
A
#
# COMPACT_ATOMS: atom_id res chain seq x y z
N ALA A 1 -2.48 -3.69 -3.00
CA ALA A 1 -3.08 -2.50 -3.62
C ALA A 1 -4.03 -1.86 -2.61
N VAL A 2 -4.29 -0.56 -2.71
CA VAL A 2 -5.35 0.10 -1.92
C VAL A 2 -6.69 -0.06 -2.65
N ALA A 3 -6.76 0.38 -3.90
CA ALA A 3 -7.85 0.08 -4.82
C ALA A 3 -7.34 -0.73 -6.02
N PHE A 4 -8.15 -1.62 -6.57
CA PHE A 4 -7.81 -2.44 -7.74
C PHE A 4 -9.06 -2.98 -8.45
N SER A 5 -8.88 -3.50 -9.65
CA SER A 5 -9.86 -4.35 -10.36
C SER A 5 -9.12 -5.54 -10.96
N TRP A 6 -9.82 -6.66 -11.13
CA TRP A 6 -9.32 -7.75 -11.95
C TRP A 6 -9.40 -7.37 -13.44
N VAL A 7 -8.46 -7.87 -14.23
CA VAL A 7 -8.43 -7.68 -15.71
C VAL A 7 -8.68 -8.99 -16.46
N GLY A 8 -8.43 -10.13 -15.82
CA GLY A 8 -8.74 -11.45 -16.36
C GLY A 8 -8.44 -12.57 -15.39
N ARG A 9 -8.84 -13.79 -15.76
CA ARG A 9 -8.66 -15.04 -15.01
C ARG A 9 -8.33 -16.18 -15.98
N GLY A 10 -7.55 -17.15 -15.52
CA GLY A 10 -7.13 -18.28 -16.36
C GLY A 10 -5.94 -19.04 -15.78
N PRO A 11 -5.32 -19.94 -16.56
CA PRO A 11 -4.14 -20.68 -16.15
C PRO A 11 -2.98 -19.75 -15.74
N LEU A 12 -2.17 -20.18 -14.77
CA LEU A 12 -1.06 -19.38 -14.23
C LEU A 12 -0.14 -18.80 -15.33
N MET A 13 0.18 -19.60 -16.35
CA MET A 13 1.06 -19.15 -17.43
C MET A 13 0.40 -18.09 -18.33
N ALA A 14 -0.92 -18.14 -18.50
CA ALA A 14 -1.66 -17.09 -19.19
C ALA A 14 -1.67 -15.80 -18.36
N ALA A 15 -1.90 -15.90 -17.04
CA ALA A 15 -1.82 -14.75 -16.14
C ALA A 15 -0.42 -14.10 -16.17
N ARG A 16 0.65 -14.90 -16.05
CA ARG A 16 2.05 -14.40 -16.11
C ARG A 16 2.38 -13.71 -17.42
N ARG A 17 2.01 -14.31 -18.55
CA ARG A 17 2.22 -13.69 -19.86
C ARG A 17 1.44 -12.38 -20.01
N SER A 18 0.26 -12.30 -19.40
CA SER A 18 -0.54 -11.07 -19.38
C SER A 18 0.12 -9.98 -18.55
N GLU A 19 0.73 -10.31 -17.40
CA GLU A 19 1.54 -9.36 -16.62
C GLU A 19 2.70 -8.79 -17.45
N GLU A 20 3.39 -9.61 -18.24
CA GLU A 20 4.47 -9.18 -19.14
C GLU A 20 3.97 -8.24 -20.25
N VAL A 21 2.86 -8.59 -20.89
CA VAL A 21 2.20 -7.77 -21.93
C VAL A 21 1.81 -6.40 -21.37
N LEU A 22 1.12 -6.38 -20.23
CA LEU A 22 0.70 -5.14 -19.58
C LEU A 22 1.88 -4.31 -19.10
N ARG A 23 2.92 -4.94 -18.54
CA ARG A 23 4.16 -4.26 -18.14
C ARG A 23 4.79 -3.54 -19.31
N ALA A 24 4.96 -4.24 -20.43
CA ALA A 24 5.58 -3.67 -21.63
C ALA A 24 4.73 -2.55 -22.24
N ALA A 25 3.41 -2.73 -22.30
CA ALA A 25 2.51 -1.77 -22.92
C ALA A 25 2.22 -0.52 -22.06
N LEU A 26 2.15 -0.68 -20.74
CA LEU A 26 1.76 0.39 -19.81
C LEU A 26 2.92 1.00 -19.02
N GLY A 27 4.15 0.48 -19.20
CA GLY A 27 5.34 1.00 -18.52
C GLY A 27 5.32 0.81 -16.99
N VAL A 28 4.52 -0.14 -16.49
CA VAL A 28 4.35 -0.33 -15.04
C VAL A 28 5.57 -1.04 -14.44
N PRO A 29 6.19 -0.50 -13.37
CA PRO A 29 7.34 -1.13 -12.72
C PRO A 29 6.98 -2.49 -12.10
N ASP A 30 7.98 -3.36 -11.86
CA ASP A 30 7.73 -4.66 -11.21
C ASP A 30 7.32 -4.49 -9.76
N ARG A 31 7.98 -3.54 -9.09
CA ARG A 31 7.78 -3.27 -7.68
C ARG A 31 7.86 -1.77 -7.45
N VAL A 32 6.92 -1.29 -6.65
CA VAL A 32 7.01 0.02 -6.00
C VAL A 32 7.57 -0.19 -4.59
N PRO A 33 8.68 0.48 -4.22
CA PRO A 33 9.27 0.42 -2.88
C PRO A 33 8.26 0.74 -1.76
N TYR A 34 8.46 0.12 -0.59
CA TYR A 34 7.58 0.35 0.57
C TYR A 34 7.68 1.78 1.11
N ALA A 35 8.86 2.42 1.01
CA ALA A 35 9.05 3.79 1.45
C ALA A 35 8.15 4.76 0.67
N GLU A 36 8.08 4.62 -0.65
CA GLU A 36 7.21 5.42 -1.53
C GLU A 36 5.73 5.21 -1.19
N LYS A 37 5.30 3.94 -1.05
CA LYS A 37 3.92 3.62 -0.64
C LYS A 37 3.55 4.27 0.70
N ARG A 38 4.48 4.24 1.66
CA ARG A 38 4.24 4.78 3.00
C ARG A 38 4.09 6.30 2.99
N ALA A 39 4.87 6.98 2.14
CA ALA A 39 4.84 8.42 2.03
C ALA A 39 3.50 8.98 1.51
N VAL A 40 2.77 8.20 0.71
CA VAL A 40 1.52 8.66 0.06
C VAL A 40 0.24 8.14 0.74
N ARG A 41 0.32 7.20 1.68
CA ARG A 41 -0.86 6.54 2.30
C ARG A 41 -1.80 7.47 3.06
N ALA A 42 -1.28 8.58 3.61
CA ALA A 42 -2.09 9.59 4.30
C ALA A 42 -2.72 10.60 3.33
N ARG A 43 -2.40 10.52 2.03
CA ARG A 43 -2.79 11.49 1.00
C ARG A 43 -3.60 10.86 -0.13
N LEU A 44 -4.25 9.74 0.13
CA LEU A 44 -5.10 9.09 -0.87
C LEU A 44 -6.26 10.02 -1.26
N PRO A 45 -6.59 10.13 -2.55
CA PRO A 45 -7.74 10.91 -2.99
C PRO A 45 -9.05 10.25 -2.56
N GLY A 46 -10.18 10.92 -2.80
CA GLY A 46 -11.51 10.43 -2.42
C GLY A 46 -11.90 9.13 -3.13
N VAL A 47 -12.79 8.34 -2.53
CA VAL A 47 -13.19 7.00 -3.05
C VAL A 47 -13.66 7.02 -4.50
N GLU A 48 -14.41 8.04 -4.92
CA GLU A 48 -14.90 8.17 -6.29
C GLU A 48 -13.77 8.45 -7.28
N GLU A 49 -12.83 9.33 -6.92
CA GLU A 49 -11.65 9.60 -7.72
C GLU A 49 -10.78 8.34 -7.83
N ARG A 50 -10.65 7.60 -6.72
CA ARG A 50 -9.95 6.31 -6.73
C ARG A 50 -10.57 5.30 -7.66
N ALA A 51 -11.90 5.18 -7.64
CA ALA A 51 -12.62 4.30 -8.54
C ALA A 51 -12.47 4.72 -10.00
N ALA A 52 -12.60 6.02 -10.29
CA ALA A 52 -12.46 6.55 -11.64
C ALA A 52 -11.08 6.26 -12.24
N GLU A 53 -10.00 6.42 -11.47
CA GLU A 53 -8.64 6.11 -11.95
C GLU A 53 -8.44 4.62 -12.22
N VAL A 54 -8.98 3.73 -11.37
CA VAL A 54 -8.94 2.27 -11.61
C VAL A 54 -9.73 1.89 -12.86
N VAL A 55 -10.93 2.47 -13.06
CA VAL A 55 -11.75 2.24 -14.27
C VAL A 55 -11.01 2.70 -15.52
N ALA A 56 -10.40 3.89 -15.48
CA ALA A 56 -9.62 4.42 -16.61
C ALA A 56 -8.43 3.51 -16.94
N LEU A 57 -7.70 3.02 -15.92
CA LEU A 57 -6.60 2.08 -16.12
C LEU A 57 -7.09 0.74 -16.68
N HIS A 58 -8.20 0.20 -16.17
CA HIS A 58 -8.79 -1.04 -16.66
C HIS A 58 -9.13 -0.92 -18.15
N ALA A 59 -9.79 0.17 -18.56
CA ALA A 59 -10.12 0.44 -19.96
C ALA A 59 -8.88 0.47 -20.86
N ARG A 60 -7.78 1.10 -20.41
CA ARG A 60 -6.49 1.07 -21.13
C ARG A 60 -5.91 -0.34 -21.19
N ALA A 61 -5.94 -1.07 -20.08
CA ALA A 61 -5.38 -2.42 -20.00
C ALA A 61 -6.09 -3.39 -20.94
N VAL A 62 -7.42 -3.40 -20.97
CA VAL A 62 -8.18 -4.29 -21.87
C VAL A 62 -8.03 -3.94 -23.35
N GLY A 63 -7.65 -2.69 -23.66
CA GLY A 63 -7.32 -2.23 -25.02
C GLY A 63 -5.93 -2.64 -25.53
N VAL A 64 -5.06 -3.18 -24.67
CA VAL A 64 -3.74 -3.69 -25.07
C VAL A 64 -3.91 -4.93 -25.95
N THR A 65 -3.06 -5.10 -26.97
CA THR A 65 -3.05 -6.28 -27.84
C THR A 65 -2.08 -7.35 -27.35
N GLY A 66 -2.21 -8.59 -27.84
CA GLY A 66 -1.29 -9.68 -27.49
C GLY A 66 -1.65 -10.47 -26.23
N TRP A 67 -2.89 -10.35 -25.74
CA TRP A 67 -3.39 -11.17 -24.65
C TRP A 67 -3.34 -12.66 -24.99
N PRO A 68 -3.00 -13.54 -24.02
CA PRO A 68 -3.07 -14.98 -24.22
C PRO A 68 -4.52 -15.44 -24.47
N GLU A 69 -4.72 -16.31 -25.46
CA GLU A 69 -6.04 -16.83 -25.83
C GLU A 69 -6.73 -17.59 -24.68
N SER A 70 -5.95 -18.21 -23.79
CA SER A 70 -6.45 -18.95 -22.64
C SER A 70 -6.74 -18.08 -21.41
N LEU A 71 -6.60 -16.75 -21.53
CA LEU A 71 -7.03 -15.82 -20.50
C LEU A 71 -8.44 -15.30 -20.81
N GLU A 72 -9.36 -15.55 -19.89
CA GLU A 72 -10.68 -14.94 -19.91
C GLU A 72 -10.59 -13.52 -19.33
N ARG A 73 -10.92 -12.51 -20.13
CA ARG A 73 -11.03 -11.13 -19.65
C ARG A 73 -12.31 -10.98 -18.82
N VAL A 74 -12.24 -10.23 -17.72
CA VAL A 74 -13.37 -10.02 -16.80
C VAL A 74 -13.81 -8.57 -16.80
N GLU A 75 -15.06 -8.34 -16.39
CA GLU A 75 -15.62 -7.00 -16.23
C GLU A 75 -14.85 -6.19 -15.18
N CYS A 76 -14.88 -4.86 -15.32
CA CYS A 76 -14.27 -3.98 -14.32
C CYS A 76 -15.13 -3.96 -13.06
N GLU A 77 -14.58 -4.46 -11.97
CA GLU A 77 -15.15 -4.36 -10.63
C GLU A 77 -14.10 -3.72 -9.72
N VAL A 78 -14.35 -2.47 -9.34
CA VAL A 78 -13.44 -1.74 -8.45
C VAL A 78 -13.63 -2.23 -7.02
N ILE A 79 -12.55 -2.74 -6.43
CA ILE A 79 -12.45 -3.10 -5.03
C ILE A 79 -11.54 -2.09 -4.35
N ASP A 80 -12.05 -1.43 -3.31
CA ASP A 80 -11.31 -0.44 -2.51
C ASP A 80 -11.18 -0.89 -1.05
N HIS A 81 -9.95 -1.00 -0.58
CA HIS A 81 -9.60 -1.42 0.77
C HIS A 81 -9.12 -0.27 1.67
N ALA A 82 -9.17 1.00 1.24
CA ALA A 82 -8.71 2.13 2.04
C ALA A 82 -9.33 2.13 3.45
N ARG A 83 -10.66 1.96 3.54
CA ARG A 83 -11.38 1.82 4.80
C ARG A 83 -10.96 0.60 5.60
N VAL A 84 -10.87 -0.57 4.95
CA VAL A 84 -10.48 -1.84 5.57
C VAL A 84 -9.09 -1.74 6.20
N PHE A 85 -8.19 -1.00 5.56
CA PHE A 85 -6.82 -0.76 6.04
C PHE A 85 -6.71 0.43 7.01
N GLY A 86 -7.79 1.16 7.31
CA GLY A 86 -7.76 2.33 8.18
C GLY A 86 -7.06 3.55 7.57
N LEU A 87 -6.98 3.64 6.24
CA LEU A 87 -6.27 4.72 5.53
C LEU A 87 -7.15 5.97 5.33
N GLU A 88 -8.46 5.87 5.50
CA GLU A 88 -9.38 7.01 5.38
C GLU A 88 -9.18 8.00 6.53
N GLY A 89 -8.78 9.23 6.19
CA GLY A 89 -8.49 10.27 7.18
C GLY A 89 -7.25 9.99 8.02
N LEU A 90 -6.37 9.08 7.56
CA LEU A 90 -5.12 8.75 8.26
C LEU A 90 -4.21 9.98 8.34
N ALA A 91 -3.79 10.33 9.55
CA ALA A 91 -2.81 11.38 9.77
C ALA A 91 -1.45 11.03 9.17
N GLU A 92 -0.70 12.04 8.73
CA GLU A 92 0.66 11.86 8.22
C GLU A 92 1.56 11.26 9.30
N ALA A 93 2.36 10.26 8.91
CA ALA A 93 3.30 9.65 9.81
C ALA A 93 4.49 10.60 10.05
N ARG A 94 4.79 10.86 11.33
CA ARG A 94 5.98 11.62 11.77
C ARG A 94 7.27 10.90 11.42
N GLY A 95 7.23 9.57 11.35
CA GLY A 95 8.40 8.77 11.05
C GLY A 95 8.13 7.27 11.00
N VAL A 96 9.18 6.54 10.68
CA VAL A 96 9.22 5.08 10.57
C VAL A 96 10.25 4.56 11.55
N VAL A 97 9.87 3.57 12.37
CA VAL A 97 10.80 2.83 13.22
C VAL A 97 11.86 2.19 12.33
N SER A 98 13.14 2.50 12.56
CA SER A 98 14.23 1.91 11.78
C SER A 98 14.74 0.60 12.35
N GLU A 99 14.66 0.41 13.66
CA GLU A 99 15.07 -0.81 14.36
C GLU A 99 14.34 -0.93 15.70
N LEU A 100 14.20 -2.17 16.18
CA LEU A 100 13.80 -2.47 17.55
C LEU A 100 15.05 -2.80 18.36
N VAL A 101 15.10 -2.31 19.61
CA VAL A 101 16.28 -2.43 20.48
C VAL A 101 15.89 -2.96 21.86
N PRO A 102 16.78 -3.68 22.58
CA PRO A 102 16.45 -4.22 23.89
C PRO A 102 16.06 -3.11 24.87
N GLY A 103 14.95 -3.30 25.58
CA GLY A 103 14.39 -2.29 26.49
C GLY A 103 13.71 -1.10 25.80
N GLY A 104 13.71 -1.04 24.47
CA GLY A 104 12.99 -0.04 23.69
C GLY A 104 11.49 -0.33 23.66
N VAL A 105 10.70 0.74 23.55
CA VAL A 105 9.23 0.68 23.53
C VAL A 105 8.73 1.27 22.22
N VAL A 106 7.79 0.55 21.59
CA VAL A 106 6.93 1.06 20.53
C VAL A 106 5.50 0.77 20.97
N ALA A 107 4.81 1.81 21.44
CA ALA A 107 3.44 1.71 21.93
C ALA A 107 2.56 2.78 21.29
N GLY A 108 1.29 2.44 21.07
CA GLY A 108 0.32 3.33 20.46
C GLY A 108 -0.95 2.59 20.08
N ARG A 109 -1.99 3.35 19.73
CA ARG A 109 -3.23 2.81 19.17
C ARG A 109 -2.98 2.43 17.72
N LEU A 110 -3.31 1.19 17.32
CA LEU A 110 -3.28 0.81 15.92
C LEU A 110 -4.40 1.55 15.18
N VAL A 111 -4.03 2.43 14.26
CA VAL A 111 -4.98 3.26 13.49
C VAL A 111 -5.12 2.83 12.05
N ALA A 112 -4.06 2.23 11.48
CA ALA A 112 -4.08 1.68 10.13
C ALA A 112 -3.09 0.51 10.00
N ALA A 113 -3.38 -0.40 9.09
CA ALA A 113 -2.50 -1.52 8.74
C ALA A 113 -2.56 -1.77 7.23
N ALA A 114 -1.42 -1.62 6.55
CA ALA A 114 -1.35 -1.78 5.10
C ALA A 114 -0.04 -2.47 4.66
N GLY A 115 -0.16 -3.66 4.09
CA GLY A 115 1.01 -4.50 3.79
C GLY A 115 1.75 -4.84 5.09
N PRO A 116 3.08 -4.67 5.17
CA PRO A 116 3.83 -4.95 6.40
C PRO A 116 3.75 -3.82 7.43
N ASP A 117 3.11 -2.69 7.14
CA ASP A 117 3.19 -1.50 7.98
C ASP A 117 2.01 -1.39 8.95
N LEU A 118 2.32 -1.15 10.22
CA LEU A 118 1.39 -0.77 11.27
C LEU A 118 1.56 0.72 11.55
N HIS A 119 0.47 1.47 11.49
CA HIS A 119 0.44 2.88 11.87
C HIS A 119 -0.05 2.98 13.31
N LEU A 120 0.80 3.49 14.20
CA LEU A 120 0.55 3.57 15.63
C LEU A 120 0.44 5.04 16.02
N GLU A 121 -0.72 5.43 16.53
CA GLU A 121 -0.94 6.76 17.10
C GLU A 121 -0.52 6.76 18.57
N GLY A 122 0.44 7.61 18.89
CA GLY A 122 0.92 7.86 20.26
C GLY A 122 -0.04 8.72 21.08
N ALA A 123 0.26 8.86 22.38
CA ALA A 123 -0.54 9.68 23.28
C ALA A 123 -0.51 11.19 22.92
N ASP A 124 0.52 11.63 22.20
CA ASP A 124 0.68 12.98 21.66
C ASP A 124 -0.11 13.20 20.35
N GLY A 125 -0.83 12.17 19.87
CA GLY A 125 -1.55 12.17 18.59
C GLY A 125 -0.65 11.97 17.37
N GLY A 126 0.67 11.81 17.56
CA GLY A 126 1.60 11.57 16.46
C GLY A 126 1.53 10.12 15.96
N VAL A 127 1.54 9.94 14.63
CA VAL A 127 1.57 8.60 14.02
C VAL A 127 3.02 8.19 13.71
N VAL A 128 3.41 7.00 14.16
CA VAL A 128 4.68 6.34 13.79
C VAL A 128 4.36 5.04 13.07
N VAL A 129 5.16 4.71 12.05
CA VAL A 129 5.01 3.45 11.32
C VAL A 129 6.00 2.39 11.81
N LEU A 130 5.49 1.21 12.15
CA LEU A 130 6.27 0.02 12.46
C LEU A 130 6.13 -0.99 11.33
N ASP A 131 7.26 -1.39 10.75
CA ASP A 131 7.32 -2.49 9.79
C ASP A 131 7.33 -3.83 10.54
N THR A 132 6.28 -4.63 10.36
CA THR A 132 6.11 -5.96 10.98
C THR A 132 7.27 -6.93 10.72
N ARG A 133 8.08 -6.69 9.68
CA ARG A 133 9.28 -7.50 9.42
C ARG A 133 10.37 -7.28 10.47
N LEU A 134 10.41 -6.11 11.12
CA LEU A 134 11.32 -5.82 12.24
C LEU A 134 10.92 -6.56 13.52
N MET A 135 9.65 -6.98 13.64
CA MET A 135 9.11 -7.60 14.86
C MET A 135 9.54 -9.06 15.06
N ARG A 136 10.25 -9.66 14.09
CA ARG A 136 10.73 -11.04 14.22
C ARG A 136 11.66 -11.17 15.43
N GLY A 137 11.30 -12.05 16.36
CA GLY A 137 12.07 -12.27 17.59
C GLY A 137 11.74 -11.31 18.74
N TRP A 138 10.79 -10.39 18.57
CA TRP A 138 10.34 -9.46 19.60
C TRP A 138 8.99 -9.89 20.19
N GLY A 139 8.82 -9.69 21.50
CA GLY A 139 7.55 -9.90 22.18
C GLY A 139 6.54 -8.80 21.87
N VAL A 140 5.26 -9.15 21.82
CA VAL A 140 4.15 -8.18 21.82
C VAL A 140 3.49 -8.25 23.18
N GLU A 141 3.58 -7.16 23.92
CA GLU A 141 3.09 -7.07 25.30
C GLU A 141 2.22 -5.83 25.47
N ARG A 142 1.41 -5.82 26.53
CA ARG A 142 0.67 -4.62 26.90
C ARG A 142 1.65 -3.60 27.48
N ALA A 143 2.02 -2.61 26.68
CA ALA A 143 2.89 -1.52 27.09
C ALA A 143 2.11 -0.19 27.14
N VAL A 144 2.51 0.66 28.07
CA VAL A 144 2.14 2.09 28.10
C VAL A 144 3.46 2.85 28.14
N GLY A 145 3.62 3.83 27.26
CA GLY A 145 4.85 4.60 27.17
C GLY A 145 5.00 5.27 25.81
N GLU A 146 5.97 6.15 25.71
CA GLU A 146 6.33 6.81 24.47
C GLU A 146 7.24 5.92 23.61
N VAL A 147 7.27 6.19 22.31
CA VAL A 147 8.19 5.52 21.38
C VAL A 147 9.62 5.91 21.73
N SER A 148 10.45 4.95 22.14
CA SER A 148 11.84 5.18 22.59
C SER A 148 12.90 4.53 21.70
N VAL A 149 12.48 3.97 20.56
CA VAL A 149 13.37 3.35 19.57
C VAL A 149 13.78 4.36 18.49
N PRO A 150 14.84 4.10 17.71
CA PRO A 150 15.22 4.96 16.59
C PRO A 150 14.12 5.07 15.53
N VAL A 151 13.77 6.31 15.18
CA VAL A 151 12.75 6.67 14.18
C VAL A 151 13.38 7.56 13.12
N ARG A 152 13.15 7.25 11.84
CA ARG A 152 13.54 8.08 10.70
C ARG A 152 12.35 8.86 10.16
N GLY A 153 12.55 10.12 9.79
CA GLY A 153 11.51 10.92 9.15
C GLY A 153 11.03 10.32 7.83
N VAL A 154 9.77 10.57 7.48
CA VAL A 154 9.21 10.19 6.18
C VAL A 154 9.58 11.26 5.16
N VAL A 155 10.21 10.85 4.06
CA VAL A 155 10.43 11.73 2.90
C VAL A 155 9.26 11.53 1.95
N VAL A 156 8.57 12.61 1.61
CA VAL A 156 7.45 12.58 0.67
C VAL A 156 7.97 12.84 -0.74
N PRO A 157 7.75 11.93 -1.71
CA PRO A 157 8.11 12.18 -3.11
C PRO A 157 7.24 13.28 -3.73
N ASP A 158 7.72 13.89 -4.81
CA ASP A 158 6.97 14.87 -5.61
C ASP A 158 5.69 14.26 -6.23
N VAL A 159 4.77 15.12 -6.67
CA VAL A 159 3.45 14.75 -7.19
C VAL A 159 3.54 13.76 -8.37
N GLN A 160 2.77 12.68 -8.32
CA GLN A 160 2.61 11.71 -9.41
C GLN A 160 1.38 12.06 -10.26
N ASP A 161 1.49 11.97 -11.59
CA ASP A 161 0.35 12.17 -12.52
C ASP A 161 -0.48 10.86 -12.67
N GLY A 162 -1.32 10.56 -11.68
CA GLY A 162 -2.38 9.52 -11.70
C GLY A 162 -2.10 8.21 -10.94
N LEU A 163 -3.13 7.39 -10.75
CA LEU A 163 -3.25 6.14 -9.93
C LEU A 163 -2.83 6.23 -8.44
N PHE A 164 -2.97 7.45 -7.92
CA PHE A 164 -2.58 7.99 -6.61
C PHE A 164 -1.08 8.29 -6.47
#